data_AF-A0A2V7DRZ9-F1
#
_entry.id   AF-A0A2V7DRZ9-F1
#
_cell.length_a   1.000
_cell.length_b   1.000
_cell.length_c   1.000
_cell.angle_alpha   90.00
_cell.angle_beta   90.00
_cell.angle_gamma   90.00
#
_symmetry.space_group_name_H-M   'P 1'
#
loop_
_entity.id
_entity.type
_entity.pdbx_description
1 polymer ?
#
loop_
_entity_poly.entity_id
_entity_poly.type
_entity_poly.pdbx_seq_one_letter_code
_entity_poly.pdbx_strand_id
1 'polypeptide(L)'
;RHVSLTHTSPRDASDVEIPASARMYHMTGAPHMVRALDDPDWIGQLTPNAISAIPFRRAALVLLDAWATDGTPPPPSLLPMTANGTLVTAEEVLTRYPKVDGVNLPKGTSRLPRYDYGPEFDARGIMSVFPPAPVPGQEYPLRVPQIDGDGNTIAGLRYPDIEVPLGTYNGWSLRKAGFAEGEQWWNTGSFVPFSRTRAEREKSGDPRPSIEERYASHEAYVAAVTRVCEQRVTERLMLQEDADRFIAAARKNNPLDPTVRLAPLIQAGAYTGR
;
A
#
# COMPACT_ATOMS: atom_id res chain seq x y z
N ARG A 1 -10.74 1.81 -12.65
CA ARG A 1 -11.26 1.08 -11.47
C ARG A 1 -11.17 2.04 -10.29
N HIS A 2 -12.23 2.18 -9.51
CA HIS A 2 -12.25 3.02 -8.32
C HIS A 2 -11.98 2.12 -7.11
N VAL A 3 -11.02 2.47 -6.27
CA VAL A 3 -10.73 1.73 -5.04
C VAL A 3 -10.56 2.74 -3.93
N SER A 4 -11.42 2.66 -2.92
CA SER A 4 -11.29 3.40 -1.67
C SER A 4 -11.50 2.41 -0.52
N LEU A 5 -11.13 2.81 0.69
CA LEU A 5 -11.33 1.98 1.86
C LEU A 5 -12.83 1.89 2.16
N THR A 6 -13.33 0.68 2.40
CA THR A 6 -14.77 0.39 2.50
C THR A 6 -15.34 0.64 3.91
N HIS A 7 -14.78 1.59 4.65
CA HIS A 7 -15.22 1.93 6.00
C HIS A 7 -15.57 3.41 6.16
N THR A 8 -15.76 4.13 5.05
CA THR A 8 -16.20 5.52 5.07
C THR A 8 -17.58 5.69 4.44
N SER A 9 -18.31 6.68 4.94
CA SER A 9 -19.62 7.06 4.44
C SER A 9 -19.49 7.57 3.00
N PRO A 10 -20.30 7.07 2.05
CA PRO A 10 -20.30 7.55 0.67
C PRO A 10 -20.85 8.98 0.54
N ARG A 11 -21.39 9.59 1.60
CA ARG A 11 -21.97 10.94 1.57
C ARG A 11 -20.95 12.03 1.91
N ASP A 12 -20.09 11.77 2.88
CA ASP A 12 -19.21 12.78 3.48
C ASP A 12 -17.80 12.27 3.83
N ALA A 13 -17.51 11.00 3.52
CA ALA A 13 -16.26 10.31 3.87
C ALA A 13 -15.95 10.27 5.38
N SER A 14 -16.97 10.43 6.23
CA SER A 14 -16.85 10.15 7.67
C SER A 14 -16.59 8.67 7.92
N ASP A 15 -15.90 8.35 9.00
CA ASP A 15 -15.64 6.96 9.39
C ASP A 15 -16.94 6.26 9.82
N VAL A 16 -17.14 5.04 9.34
CA VAL A 16 -18.26 4.17 9.71
C VAL A 16 -17.84 3.25 10.84
N GLU A 17 -18.74 3.02 11.78
CA GLU A 17 -18.53 2.07 12.87
C GLU A 17 -18.30 0.65 12.32
N ILE A 18 -17.21 0.02 12.76
CA ILE A 18 -16.95 -1.39 12.47
C ILE A 18 -17.65 -2.20 13.56
N PRO A 19 -18.61 -3.08 13.20
CA PRO A 19 -19.31 -3.90 14.20
C PRO A 19 -18.34 -4.72 15.05
N ALA A 20 -18.69 -4.98 16.31
CA ALA A 20 -17.85 -5.77 17.21
C ALA A 20 -17.52 -7.18 16.68
N SER A 21 -18.38 -7.73 15.82
CA SER A 21 -18.24 -9.01 15.11
C SER A 21 -17.39 -8.94 13.82
N ALA A 22 -16.80 -7.79 13.52
CA ALA A 22 -15.93 -7.60 12.36
C ALA A 22 -14.57 -7.02 12.78
N ARG A 23 -13.54 -7.33 11.98
CA ARG A 23 -12.22 -6.71 12.05
C ARG A 23 -11.76 -6.38 10.64
N MET A 24 -11.10 -5.24 10.51
CA MET A 24 -10.60 -4.76 9.24
C MET A 24 -9.16 -4.30 9.40
N TYR A 25 -8.29 -4.77 8.51
CA TYR A 25 -6.89 -4.43 8.51
C TYR A 25 -6.50 -3.94 7.12
N HIS A 26 -5.98 -2.71 7.05
CA HIS A 26 -5.40 -2.19 5.82
C HIS A 26 -3.99 -2.76 5.66
N MET A 27 -3.77 -3.52 4.58
CA MET A 27 -2.45 -4.04 4.21
C MET A 27 -1.59 -2.90 3.68
N THR A 28 -0.87 -2.22 4.57
CA THR A 28 -0.14 -0.99 4.22
C THR A 28 0.93 -1.27 3.18
N GLY A 29 0.92 -0.49 2.09
CA GLY A 29 1.88 -0.58 1.00
C GLY A 29 1.71 -1.78 0.07
N ALA A 30 0.80 -2.73 0.35
CA ALA A 30 0.56 -3.87 -0.54
C ALA A 30 -0.35 -3.46 -1.72
N PRO A 31 0.03 -3.74 -2.99
CA PRO A 31 -0.83 -3.44 -4.11
C PRO A 31 -1.93 -4.49 -4.28
N HIS A 32 -2.98 -4.13 -5.02
CA HIS A 32 -4.07 -5.06 -5.33
C HIS A 32 -3.63 -6.11 -6.35
N MET A 33 -2.90 -5.69 -7.40
CA MET A 33 -2.36 -6.56 -8.45
C MET A 33 -0.84 -6.60 -8.36
N VAL A 34 -0.30 -7.41 -7.44
CA VAL A 34 1.16 -7.54 -7.28
C VAL A 34 1.78 -8.04 -8.59
N ARG A 35 2.93 -7.46 -8.97
CA ARG A 35 3.73 -7.88 -10.13
C ARG A 35 5.15 -8.20 -9.68
N ALA A 36 5.79 -9.13 -10.38
CA ALA A 36 7.18 -9.49 -10.09
C ALA A 36 8.10 -8.30 -10.38
N LEU A 37 9.22 -8.21 -9.67
CA LEU A 37 10.21 -7.13 -9.88
C LEU A 37 10.88 -7.15 -11.26
N ASP A 38 10.85 -8.30 -11.92
CA ASP A 38 11.45 -8.62 -13.22
C ASP A 38 10.40 -9.00 -14.26
N ASP A 39 9.13 -8.61 -14.05
CA ASP A 39 8.05 -8.82 -15.01
C ASP A 39 8.40 -8.25 -16.40
N PRO A 40 8.58 -9.09 -17.43
CA PRO A 40 8.98 -8.65 -18.76
C PRO A 40 7.89 -7.83 -19.46
N ASP A 41 6.64 -7.99 -19.04
CA ASP A 41 5.47 -7.28 -19.56
C ASP A 41 5.18 -6.00 -18.76
N TRP A 42 6.12 -5.56 -17.92
CA TRP A 42 5.94 -4.35 -17.13
C TRP A 42 5.95 -3.09 -17.99
N ILE A 43 4.81 -2.38 -17.99
CA ILE A 43 4.64 -1.10 -18.69
C ILE A 43 4.52 0.10 -17.75
N GLY A 44 4.77 -0.09 -16.45
CA GLY A 44 4.81 1.02 -15.50
C GLY A 44 6.08 1.85 -15.66
N GLN A 45 5.99 3.15 -15.34
CA GLN A 45 7.11 4.09 -15.34
C GLN A 45 8.16 3.72 -14.29
N LEU A 46 7.71 3.30 -13.11
CA LEU A 46 8.55 3.00 -11.95
C LEU A 46 8.65 1.49 -11.75
N THR A 47 9.54 1.04 -10.86
CA THR A 47 9.68 -0.39 -10.56
C THR A 47 8.37 -0.94 -9.99
N PRO A 48 7.96 -2.17 -10.31
CA PRO A 48 6.80 -2.81 -9.68
C PRO A 48 6.87 -2.79 -8.15
N ASN A 49 5.75 -2.56 -7.48
CA ASN A 49 5.64 -2.89 -6.08
C ASN A 49 5.39 -4.39 -5.92
N ALA A 50 6.41 -5.11 -5.43
CA ALA A 50 6.35 -6.56 -5.29
C ALA A 50 6.06 -7.03 -3.85
N ILE A 51 5.61 -6.13 -2.94
CA ILE A 51 5.27 -6.53 -1.56
C ILE A 51 4.28 -7.69 -1.58
N SER A 52 4.63 -8.77 -0.87
CA SER A 52 3.73 -9.90 -0.70
C SER A 52 2.70 -9.65 0.40
N ALA A 53 1.42 -9.74 0.03
CA ALA A 53 0.32 -9.75 1.01
C ALA A 53 0.14 -11.13 1.70
N ILE A 54 0.91 -12.16 1.31
CA ILE A 54 0.69 -13.54 1.79
C ILE A 54 0.92 -13.67 3.30
N PRO A 55 2.03 -13.17 3.90
CA PRO A 55 2.25 -13.26 5.35
C PRO A 55 1.11 -12.64 6.16
N PHE A 56 0.57 -11.52 5.68
CA PHE A 56 -0.58 -10.85 6.28
C PHE A 56 -1.84 -11.69 6.23
N ARG A 57 -2.17 -12.22 5.05
CA ARG A 57 -3.38 -13.03 4.85
C ARG A 57 -3.33 -14.32 5.67
N ARG A 58 -2.13 -14.92 5.82
CA ARG A 58 -1.92 -16.09 6.68
C ARG A 58 -2.21 -15.77 8.15
N ALA A 59 -1.66 -14.68 8.68
CA ALA A 59 -1.95 -14.25 10.05
C ALA A 59 -3.45 -13.95 10.25
N ALA A 60 -4.08 -13.23 9.31
CA ALA A 60 -5.50 -12.91 9.38
C ALA A 60 -6.40 -14.17 9.38
N LEU A 61 -6.01 -15.22 8.63
CA LEU A 61 -6.73 -16.49 8.63
C LEU A 61 -6.65 -17.20 9.98
N VAL A 62 -5.46 -17.24 10.60
CA VAL A 62 -5.29 -17.84 11.94
C VAL A 62 -6.07 -17.05 13.00
N LEU A 63 -6.10 -15.72 12.89
CA LEU A 63 -6.92 -14.88 13.78
C LEU A 63 -8.41 -15.15 13.63
N LEU A 64 -8.90 -15.34 12.40
CA LEU A 64 -10.29 -15.68 12.13
C LEU A 64 -10.64 -17.08 12.66
N ASP A 65 -9.75 -18.06 12.47
CA ASP A 65 -9.93 -19.44 12.94
C ASP A 65 -10.05 -19.50 14.47
N ALA A 66 -9.14 -18.85 15.20
CA ALA A 66 -9.21 -18.76 16.66
C ALA A 66 -10.51 -18.09 17.12
N TRP A 67 -10.89 -16.98 16.47
CA TRP A 67 -12.12 -16.27 16.82
C TRP A 67 -13.38 -17.12 16.60
N ALA A 68 -13.43 -17.86 15.49
CA ALA A 68 -14.55 -18.73 15.17
C ALA A 68 -14.61 -20.00 16.03
N THR A 69 -13.45 -20.54 16.42
CA THR A 69 -13.36 -21.83 17.12
C THR A 69 -13.60 -21.69 18.61
N ASP A 70 -12.94 -20.74 19.28
CA ASP A 70 -12.97 -20.61 20.74
C ASP A 70 -13.33 -19.22 21.26
N GLY A 71 -13.67 -18.30 20.35
CA GLY A 71 -14.10 -16.95 20.71
C GLY A 71 -12.94 -15.99 21.02
N THR A 72 -11.69 -16.40 20.85
CA THR A 72 -10.53 -15.53 21.07
C THR A 72 -10.52 -14.38 20.05
N PRO A 73 -10.79 -13.11 20.45
CA PRO A 73 -10.96 -12.04 19.50
C PRO A 73 -9.63 -11.69 18.82
N PRO A 74 -9.63 -11.28 17.53
CA PRO A 74 -8.46 -10.72 16.89
C PRO A 74 -8.09 -9.38 17.53
N PRO A 75 -6.84 -8.92 17.35
CA PRO A 75 -6.46 -7.54 17.67
C PRO A 75 -7.41 -6.51 17.06
N PRO A 76 -7.54 -5.29 17.63
CA PRO A 76 -8.39 -4.24 17.07
C PRO A 76 -8.08 -3.95 15.59
N SER A 77 -9.08 -3.46 14.86
CA SER A 77 -8.92 -3.04 13.46
C SER A 77 -7.79 -2.01 13.32
N LEU A 78 -7.02 -2.12 12.23
CA LEU A 78 -5.94 -1.20 11.90
C LEU A 78 -6.22 -0.61 10.52
N LEU A 79 -6.77 0.60 10.51
CA LEU A 79 -7.18 1.31 9.30
C LEU A 79 -6.67 2.77 9.34
N PRO A 80 -6.35 3.34 8.17
CA PRO A 80 -6.37 4.79 7.99
C PRO A 80 -7.78 5.31 8.23
N MET A 81 -7.96 6.35 9.05
CA MET A 81 -9.26 6.91 9.44
C MET A 81 -9.31 8.41 9.16
N THR A 82 -10.50 8.94 8.84
CA THR A 82 -10.71 10.39 8.65
C THR A 82 -10.59 11.13 9.98
N ALA A 83 -11.14 10.60 11.07
CA ALA A 83 -11.20 11.26 12.38
C ALA A 83 -9.83 11.56 13.00
N ASN A 84 -8.80 10.78 12.67
CA ASN A 84 -7.43 10.99 13.16
C ASN A 84 -6.47 11.53 12.08
N GLY A 85 -7.00 11.97 10.93
CA GLY A 85 -6.21 12.58 9.85
C GLY A 85 -5.28 11.64 9.09
N THR A 86 -5.46 10.32 9.24
CA THR A 86 -4.65 9.33 8.51
C THR A 86 -5.28 8.88 7.20
N LEU A 87 -6.52 9.30 6.92
CA LEU A 87 -7.22 9.13 5.64
C LEU A 87 -7.64 10.53 5.14
N VAL A 88 -7.07 10.96 4.02
CA VAL A 88 -7.11 12.37 3.55
C VAL A 88 -7.45 12.46 2.06
N THR A 89 -7.56 13.66 1.50
CA THR A 89 -7.71 13.81 0.04
C THR A 89 -6.42 13.43 -0.70
N ALA A 90 -6.55 13.02 -1.96
CA ALA A 90 -5.38 12.75 -2.79
C ALA A 90 -4.57 14.02 -3.09
N GLU A 91 -5.22 15.18 -3.21
CA GLU A 91 -4.53 16.46 -3.38
C GLU A 91 -3.57 16.72 -2.21
N GLU A 92 -4.04 16.57 -0.97
CA GLU A 92 -3.20 16.73 0.22
C GLU A 92 -1.98 15.79 0.22
N VAL A 93 -2.16 14.52 -0.17
CA VAL A 93 -1.05 13.56 -0.29
C VAL A 93 -0.08 13.97 -1.38
N LEU A 94 -0.59 14.34 -2.56
CA LEU A 94 0.24 14.70 -3.70
C LEU A 94 1.05 15.98 -3.46
N THR A 95 0.48 16.96 -2.75
CA THR A 95 1.22 18.17 -2.33
C THR A 95 2.35 17.85 -1.35
N ARG A 96 2.19 16.83 -0.50
CA ARG A 96 3.18 16.42 0.51
C ARG A 96 4.19 15.39 0.00
N TYR A 97 3.96 14.78 -1.16
CA TYR A 97 4.81 13.73 -1.69
C TYR A 97 6.26 14.23 -1.87
N PRO A 98 7.28 13.45 -1.47
CA PRO A 98 8.68 13.87 -1.59
C PRO A 98 9.03 14.14 -3.06
N LYS A 99 9.67 15.28 -3.32
CA LYS A 99 10.11 15.67 -4.67
C LYS A 99 11.32 14.80 -5.06
N VAL A 100 11.05 13.69 -5.75
CA VAL A 100 12.07 12.76 -6.23
C VAL A 100 12.18 12.86 -7.75
N ASP A 101 13.39 13.05 -8.25
CA ASP A 101 13.66 13.14 -9.68
C ASP A 101 13.22 11.86 -10.42
N GLY A 102 12.61 12.04 -11.60
CA GLY A 102 12.13 10.93 -12.44
C GLY A 102 10.83 10.26 -11.97
N VAL A 103 10.21 10.77 -10.91
CA VAL A 103 8.91 10.29 -10.40
C VAL A 103 7.79 11.23 -10.84
N ASN A 104 6.99 10.80 -11.82
CA ASN A 104 5.77 11.53 -12.19
C ASN A 104 4.63 11.14 -11.24
N LEU A 105 3.84 12.13 -10.86
CA LEU A 105 2.70 11.95 -9.96
C LEU A 105 1.39 11.79 -10.73
N PRO A 106 0.42 11.00 -10.23
CA PRO A 106 -0.90 10.93 -10.83
C PRO A 106 -1.59 12.29 -10.75
N LYS A 107 -2.41 12.62 -11.75
CA LYS A 107 -3.23 13.86 -11.76
C LYS A 107 -4.28 13.91 -10.64
N GLY A 108 -4.57 12.77 -10.03
CA GLY A 108 -5.57 12.60 -8.98
C GLY A 108 -6.07 11.16 -8.93
N THR A 109 -7.13 10.94 -8.16
CA THR A 109 -7.84 9.66 -8.12
C THR A 109 -8.69 9.47 -9.37
N SER A 110 -8.94 8.22 -9.75
CA SER A 110 -10.02 7.92 -10.69
C SER A 110 -11.36 8.37 -10.08
N ARG A 111 -12.03 9.34 -10.71
CA ARG A 111 -13.30 9.95 -10.25
C ARG A 111 -14.41 8.91 -10.10
N LEU A 112 -15.25 9.03 -9.09
CA LEU A 112 -16.36 8.11 -8.83
C LEU A 112 -17.70 8.87 -8.86
N PRO A 113 -18.30 9.10 -10.04
CA PRO A 113 -19.59 9.76 -10.14
C PRO A 113 -20.73 8.85 -9.66
N ARG A 114 -21.78 9.47 -9.12
CA ARG A 114 -23.05 8.78 -8.92
C ARG A 114 -23.74 8.65 -10.27
N TYR A 115 -24.20 7.44 -10.58
CA TYR A 115 -24.88 7.15 -11.83
C TYR A 115 -26.40 7.08 -11.64
N ASP A 116 -27.14 7.58 -12.63
CA ASP A 116 -28.57 7.38 -12.79
C ASP A 116 -28.81 6.10 -13.60
N TYR A 117 -29.45 5.13 -12.94
CA TYR A 117 -29.82 3.84 -13.52
C TYR A 117 -31.30 3.80 -13.94
N GLY A 118 -32.06 4.87 -13.69
CA GLY A 118 -33.49 4.98 -13.94
C GLY A 118 -34.34 4.88 -12.67
N PRO A 119 -35.61 5.31 -12.74
CA PRO A 119 -36.49 5.50 -11.58
C PRO A 119 -36.87 4.19 -10.86
N GLU A 120 -36.82 3.04 -11.54
CA GLU A 120 -37.16 1.74 -10.93
C GLU A 120 -35.96 1.04 -10.29
N PHE A 121 -34.76 1.61 -10.39
CA PHE A 121 -33.54 0.94 -9.93
C PHE A 121 -33.52 0.81 -8.40
N ASP A 122 -33.74 1.89 -7.66
CA ASP A 122 -33.66 1.85 -6.19
C ASP A 122 -34.78 0.99 -5.57
N ALA A 123 -35.95 0.95 -6.19
CA ALA A 123 -37.11 0.22 -5.67
C ALA A 123 -37.16 -1.26 -6.10
N ARG A 124 -36.68 -1.59 -7.30
CA ARG A 124 -36.86 -2.92 -7.92
C ARG A 124 -35.58 -3.53 -8.48
N GLY A 125 -34.47 -2.79 -8.49
CA GLY A 125 -33.22 -3.20 -9.13
C GLY A 125 -33.29 -3.21 -10.66
N ILE A 126 -34.32 -2.59 -11.27
CA ILE A 126 -34.51 -2.59 -12.72
C ILE A 126 -33.85 -1.35 -13.31
N MET A 127 -32.81 -1.57 -14.13
CA MET A 127 -32.13 -0.50 -14.86
C MET A 127 -32.90 -0.17 -16.14
N SER A 128 -33.32 1.08 -16.30
CA SER A 128 -34.04 1.57 -17.50
C SER A 128 -33.26 2.61 -18.30
N VAL A 129 -32.17 3.15 -17.74
CA VAL A 129 -31.25 4.06 -18.44
C VAL A 129 -29.98 3.27 -18.82
N PHE A 130 -29.72 3.14 -20.13
CA PHE A 130 -28.57 2.41 -20.64
C PHE A 130 -27.91 3.12 -21.85
N PRO A 131 -26.60 3.44 -21.79
CA PRO A 131 -25.74 3.30 -20.61
C PRO A 131 -26.17 4.28 -19.50
N PRO A 132 -25.95 3.93 -18.22
CA PRO A 132 -26.27 4.83 -17.12
C PRO A 132 -25.49 6.15 -17.25
N ALA A 133 -26.14 7.26 -16.96
CA ALA A 133 -25.55 8.60 -17.07
C ALA A 133 -25.08 9.10 -15.70
N PRO A 134 -23.94 9.81 -15.60
CA PRO A 134 -23.55 10.43 -14.34
C PRO A 134 -24.55 11.52 -13.96
N VAL A 135 -24.96 11.54 -12.69
CA VAL A 135 -25.81 12.59 -12.15
C VAL A 135 -24.96 13.87 -12.03
N PRO A 136 -25.36 14.99 -12.67
CA PRO A 136 -24.57 16.21 -12.65
C PRO A 136 -24.26 16.70 -11.23
N GLY A 137 -22.97 17.00 -10.98
CA GLY A 137 -22.50 17.52 -9.70
C GLY A 137 -22.46 16.53 -8.54
N GLN A 138 -22.74 15.24 -8.76
CA GLN A 138 -22.73 14.22 -7.71
C GLN A 138 -21.59 13.22 -7.89
N GLU A 139 -20.58 13.33 -7.04
CA GLU A 139 -19.49 12.36 -6.93
C GLU A 139 -19.35 11.87 -5.50
N TYR A 140 -18.91 10.63 -5.36
CA TYR A 140 -18.57 10.06 -4.07
C TYR A 140 -17.23 10.61 -3.60
N PRO A 141 -17.09 11.01 -2.32
CA PRO A 141 -15.85 11.54 -1.80
C PRO A 141 -14.79 10.44 -1.73
N LEU A 142 -13.67 10.65 -2.40
CA LEU A 142 -12.55 9.71 -2.44
C LEU A 142 -11.46 10.16 -1.49
N ARG A 143 -11.03 9.24 -0.62
CA ARG A 143 -9.92 9.43 0.30
C ARG A 143 -8.83 8.40 0.07
N VAL A 144 -7.60 8.78 0.36
CA VAL A 144 -6.41 7.93 0.30
C VAL A 144 -5.62 8.01 1.61
N PRO A 145 -4.89 6.96 1.99
CA PRO A 145 -4.09 6.99 3.20
C PRO A 145 -3.03 8.10 3.19
N GLN A 146 -2.84 8.76 4.32
CA GLN A 146 -1.81 9.77 4.53
C GLN A 146 -0.40 9.14 4.50
N ILE A 147 0.59 9.92 4.09
CA ILE A 147 1.99 9.52 3.97
C ILE A 147 2.92 10.26 4.93
N ASP A 148 4.07 9.65 5.22
CA ASP A 148 5.19 10.30 5.91
C ASP A 148 6.09 11.07 4.92
N GLY A 149 7.19 11.64 5.43
CA GLY A 149 8.18 12.35 4.60
C GLY A 149 8.90 11.48 3.58
N ASP A 150 8.82 10.15 3.72
CA ASP A 150 9.36 9.20 2.75
C ASP A 150 8.34 8.82 1.69
N GLY A 151 7.10 9.31 1.77
CA GLY A 151 6.01 8.94 0.88
C GLY A 151 5.34 7.60 1.22
N ASN A 152 5.66 7.01 2.38
CA ASN A 152 5.06 5.74 2.82
C ASN A 152 3.83 5.99 3.68
N THR A 153 2.81 5.14 3.52
CA THR A 153 1.55 5.27 4.25
C THR A 153 1.74 5.09 5.76
N ILE A 154 1.21 6.02 6.57
CA ILE A 154 1.44 6.06 8.03
C ILE A 154 0.51 5.19 8.88
N ALA A 155 -0.59 4.71 8.30
CA ALA A 155 -1.63 3.98 9.03
C ALA A 155 -1.90 2.60 8.41
N GLY A 156 -2.68 1.79 9.13
CA GLY A 156 -2.95 0.40 8.79
C GLY A 156 -1.96 -0.57 9.45
N LEU A 157 -2.02 -1.83 9.03
CA LEU A 157 -1.13 -2.87 9.52
C LEU A 157 0.14 -2.88 8.66
N ARG A 158 1.20 -2.35 9.28
CA ARG A 158 2.53 -2.13 8.71
C ARG A 158 3.47 -3.28 9.06
N TYR A 159 4.06 -3.88 8.04
CA TYR A 159 5.05 -4.96 8.14
C TYR A 159 6.48 -4.40 8.01
N PRO A 160 7.54 -5.22 8.18
CA PRO A 160 8.92 -4.74 8.15
C PRO A 160 9.29 -3.92 6.92
N ASP A 161 8.72 -4.22 5.74
CA ASP A 161 8.96 -3.43 4.51
C ASP A 161 8.53 -1.95 4.64
N ILE A 162 7.57 -1.64 5.50
CA ILE A 162 7.05 -0.29 5.73
C ILE A 162 7.65 0.35 6.99
N GLU A 163 7.88 -0.43 8.05
CA GLU A 163 8.46 0.07 9.30
C GLU A 163 9.98 0.25 9.23
N VAL A 164 10.65 -0.50 8.35
CA VAL A 164 12.09 -0.47 8.10
C VAL A 164 12.32 -0.31 6.60
N PRO A 165 11.86 0.80 6.00
CA PRO A 165 11.73 0.91 4.56
C PRO A 165 13.08 0.98 3.85
N LEU A 166 13.12 0.41 2.65
CA LEU A 166 14.21 0.53 1.68
C LEU A 166 13.85 1.44 0.49
N GLY A 167 12.64 2.00 0.51
CA GLY A 167 12.11 2.86 -0.52
C GLY A 167 10.69 3.31 -0.21
N THR A 168 10.09 4.02 -1.17
CA THR A 168 8.68 4.42 -1.14
C THR A 168 7.83 3.37 -1.84
N TYR A 169 6.78 2.91 -1.16
CA TYR A 169 5.80 1.95 -1.67
C TYR A 169 4.50 2.66 -2.05
N ASN A 170 4.42 3.08 -3.31
CA ASN A 170 3.28 3.79 -3.85
C ASN A 170 2.09 2.86 -4.07
N GLY A 171 0.91 3.31 -3.67
CA GLY A 171 -0.37 2.67 -4.01
C GLY A 171 -0.82 2.86 -5.47
N TRP A 172 -0.05 3.61 -6.26
CA TRP A 172 -0.32 3.94 -7.66
C TRP A 172 0.86 3.57 -8.56
N SER A 173 0.59 3.41 -9.86
CA SER A 173 1.62 3.26 -10.89
C SER A 173 1.14 3.98 -12.15
N LEU A 174 2.02 4.73 -12.80
CA LEU A 174 1.72 5.35 -14.09
C LEU A 174 2.36 4.54 -15.21
N ARG A 175 1.81 4.63 -16.42
CA ARG A 175 2.36 3.98 -17.62
C ARG A 175 3.55 4.76 -18.16
N LYS A 176 4.57 4.03 -18.64
CA LYS A 176 5.79 4.58 -19.26
C LYS A 176 5.52 5.12 -20.67
N ALA A 177 6.49 5.86 -21.21
CA ALA A 177 6.49 6.32 -22.60
C ALA A 177 6.23 5.16 -23.59
N GLY A 178 5.42 5.43 -24.61
CA GLY A 178 4.97 4.43 -25.59
C GLY A 178 3.72 3.62 -25.20
N PHE A 179 3.20 3.79 -23.97
CA PHE A 179 2.03 3.04 -23.47
C PHE A 179 0.94 3.95 -22.88
N ALA A 180 0.47 4.98 -23.60
CA ALA A 180 -0.41 6.01 -23.05
C ALA A 180 0.21 6.62 -21.77
N GLU A 181 1.35 7.26 -21.96
CA GLU A 181 2.21 7.78 -20.90
C GLU A 181 1.46 8.64 -19.88
N GLY A 182 1.76 8.43 -18.60
CA GLY A 182 1.16 9.20 -17.50
C GLY A 182 -0.25 8.76 -17.10
N GLU A 183 -0.89 7.86 -17.84
CA GLU A 183 -2.14 7.23 -17.42
C GLU A 183 -1.90 6.18 -16.34
N GLN A 184 -2.91 5.92 -15.50
CA GLN A 184 -2.83 4.91 -14.44
C GLN A 184 -2.63 3.49 -15.01
N TRP A 185 -1.69 2.76 -14.42
CA TRP A 185 -1.41 1.35 -14.71
C TRP A 185 -2.04 0.43 -13.66
N TRP A 186 -3.36 0.29 -13.76
CA TRP A 186 -4.15 -0.53 -12.84
C TRP A 186 -3.83 -0.21 -11.35
N ASN A 187 -4.10 -1.17 -10.46
CA ASN A 187 -3.83 -1.06 -9.02
C ASN A 187 -2.59 -1.89 -8.66
N THR A 188 -1.54 -1.77 -9.47
CA THR A 188 -0.30 -2.56 -9.34
C THR A 188 0.69 -1.95 -8.37
N GLY A 189 0.53 -0.66 -8.04
CA GLY A 189 1.47 0.07 -7.20
C GLY A 189 2.86 0.21 -7.83
N SER A 190 3.72 1.00 -7.22
CA SER A 190 5.10 1.15 -7.66
C SER A 190 6.05 1.30 -6.49
N PHE A 191 7.33 1.03 -6.74
CA PHE A 191 8.41 1.10 -5.77
C PHE A 191 9.47 2.09 -6.26
N VAL A 192 9.87 3.00 -5.38
CA VAL A 192 10.95 3.96 -5.62
C VAL A 192 12.02 3.75 -4.55
N PRO A 193 13.16 3.11 -4.85
CA PRO A 193 14.20 2.87 -3.86
C PRO A 193 14.74 4.19 -3.30
N PHE A 194 15.22 4.16 -2.06
CA PHE A 194 16.04 5.25 -1.52
C PHE A 194 17.44 5.22 -2.16
N SER A 195 18.11 6.37 -2.20
CA SER A 195 19.55 6.40 -2.45
C SER A 195 20.28 5.55 -1.42
N ARG A 196 21.34 4.84 -1.79
CA ARG A 196 22.10 4.04 -0.82
C ARG A 196 22.98 4.93 0.03
N THR A 197 23.64 5.88 -0.62
CA THR A 197 24.58 6.79 0.05
C THR A 197 24.04 8.21 0.13
N ARG A 198 24.56 8.97 1.08
CA ARG A 198 24.32 10.41 1.23
C ARG A 198 24.79 11.16 -0.01
N ALA A 199 25.92 10.76 -0.60
CA ALA A 199 26.44 11.36 -1.80
C ALA A 199 25.49 11.17 -3.02
N GLU A 200 24.93 9.96 -3.18
CA GLU A 200 23.91 9.70 -4.20
C GLU A 200 22.64 10.52 -3.99
N ARG A 201 22.19 10.60 -2.72
CA ARG A 201 21.03 11.41 -2.34
C ARG A 201 21.24 12.88 -2.69
N GLU A 202 22.34 13.47 -2.24
CA GLU A 202 22.68 14.88 -2.48
C GLU A 202 22.83 15.18 -3.98
N LYS A 203 23.45 14.26 -4.74
CA LYS A 203 23.61 14.41 -6.20
C LYS A 203 22.28 14.39 -6.95
N SER A 204 21.32 13.59 -6.50
CA SER A 204 19.98 13.47 -7.09
C SER A 204 18.96 14.45 -6.52
N GLY A 205 19.32 15.21 -5.48
CA GLY A 205 18.41 16.11 -4.78
C GLY A 205 17.26 15.41 -4.04
N ASP A 206 17.38 14.10 -3.79
CA ASP A 206 16.34 13.32 -3.11
C ASP A 206 16.19 13.79 -1.64
N PRO A 207 15.00 14.26 -1.21
CA PRO A 207 14.82 14.74 0.16
C PRO A 207 14.79 13.60 1.20
N ARG A 208 14.62 12.35 0.76
CA ARG A 208 14.48 11.19 1.65
C ARG A 208 15.86 10.76 2.15
N PRO A 209 16.05 10.48 3.45
CA PRO A 209 17.32 9.94 3.96
C PRO A 209 17.76 8.68 3.19
N SER A 210 19.05 8.59 2.90
CA SER A 210 19.65 7.43 2.23
C SER A 210 19.70 6.20 3.13
N ILE A 211 19.99 5.03 2.58
CA ILE A 211 20.14 3.78 3.35
C ILE A 211 21.23 3.91 4.43
N GLU A 212 22.40 4.46 4.09
CA GLU A 212 23.51 4.62 5.06
C GLU A 212 23.19 5.63 6.19
N GLU A 213 22.35 6.62 5.91
CA GLU A 213 21.89 7.57 6.92
C GLU A 213 20.84 6.98 7.85
N ARG A 214 20.09 5.97 7.38
CA ARG A 214 19.05 5.26 8.16
C ARG A 214 19.62 4.14 9.01
N TYR A 215 20.53 3.36 8.44
CA TYR A 215 21.04 2.13 9.03
C TYR A 215 22.56 2.21 9.12
N ALA A 216 23.06 2.34 10.34
CA ALA A 216 24.50 2.47 10.61
C ALA A 216 25.32 1.24 10.14
N SER A 217 24.68 0.06 10.06
CA SER A 217 25.29 -1.16 9.53
C SER A 217 24.22 -2.16 9.07
N HIS A 218 24.65 -3.25 8.43
CA HIS A 218 23.76 -4.35 8.06
C HIS A 218 23.12 -5.00 9.29
N GLU A 219 23.89 -5.18 10.36
CA GLU A 219 23.41 -5.69 11.65
C GLU A 219 22.36 -4.77 12.26
N ALA A 220 22.54 -3.45 12.16
CA ALA A 220 21.55 -2.48 12.64
C ALA A 220 20.23 -2.58 11.85
N TYR A 221 20.30 -2.78 10.52
CA TYR A 221 19.13 -3.05 9.68
C TYR A 221 18.42 -4.35 10.09
N VAL A 222 19.17 -5.45 10.24
CA VAL A 222 18.62 -6.75 10.68
C VAL A 222 17.98 -6.64 12.06
N ALA A 223 18.59 -5.92 13.00
CA ALA A 223 18.05 -5.70 14.33
C ALA A 223 16.73 -4.89 14.29
N ALA A 224 16.65 -3.87 13.43
CA ALA A 224 15.42 -3.11 13.22
C ALA A 224 14.29 -3.98 12.65
N VAL A 225 14.58 -4.81 11.64
CA VAL A 225 13.62 -5.78 11.07
C VAL A 225 13.16 -6.78 12.13
N THR A 226 14.10 -7.34 12.89
CA THR A 226 13.83 -8.33 13.94
C THR A 226 12.87 -7.76 14.98
N ARG A 227 13.12 -6.54 15.47
CA ARG A 227 12.25 -5.86 16.45
C ARG A 227 10.82 -5.71 15.94
N VAL A 228 10.64 -5.34 14.68
CA VAL A 228 9.29 -5.21 14.09
C VAL A 228 8.62 -6.58 13.99
N CYS A 229 9.35 -7.61 13.58
CA CYS A 229 8.81 -8.97 13.50
C CYS A 229 8.35 -9.49 14.88
N GLU A 230 9.20 -9.35 15.90
CA GLU A 230 8.88 -9.76 17.28
C GLU A 230 7.66 -9.01 17.83
N GLN A 231 7.55 -7.71 17.55
CA GLN A 231 6.39 -6.92 17.92
C GLN A 231 5.11 -7.45 17.25
N ARG A 232 5.13 -7.69 15.93
CA ARG A 232 3.95 -8.18 15.20
C ARG A 232 3.55 -9.58 15.61
N VAL A 233 4.51 -10.45 15.96
CA VAL A 233 4.23 -11.77 16.54
C VAL A 233 3.57 -11.64 17.90
N THR A 234 4.09 -10.78 18.78
CA THR A 234 3.52 -10.51 20.10
C THR A 234 2.09 -9.98 20.00
N GLU A 235 1.83 -9.13 19.01
CA GLU A 235 0.49 -8.60 18.70
C GLU A 235 -0.43 -9.64 18.03
N ARG A 236 0.04 -10.85 17.73
CA ARG A 236 -0.65 -11.89 16.93
C ARG A 236 -1.00 -11.46 15.50
N LEU A 237 -0.34 -10.41 15.00
CA LEU A 237 -0.51 -9.87 13.65
C LEU A 237 0.48 -10.46 12.65
N MET A 238 1.39 -11.33 13.08
CA MET A 238 2.32 -12.06 12.24
C MET A 238 2.55 -13.46 12.83
N LEU A 239 2.68 -14.47 11.98
CA LEU A 239 3.08 -15.82 12.41
C LEU A 239 4.58 -15.89 12.67
N GLN A 240 5.02 -16.69 13.63
CA GLN A 240 6.45 -16.87 13.91
C GLN A 240 7.22 -17.34 12.66
N GLU A 241 6.65 -18.26 11.88
CA GLU A 241 7.27 -18.73 10.63
C GLU A 241 7.49 -17.58 9.63
N ASP A 242 6.55 -16.64 9.54
CA ASP A 242 6.68 -15.50 8.64
C ASP A 242 7.71 -14.49 9.19
N ALA A 243 7.77 -14.27 10.50
CA ALA A 243 8.81 -13.48 11.16
C ALA A 243 10.22 -14.03 10.85
N ASP A 244 10.40 -15.34 10.99
CA ASP A 244 11.68 -16.00 10.72
C ASP A 244 12.12 -15.80 9.25
N ARG A 245 11.17 -15.84 8.31
CA ARG A 245 11.42 -15.56 6.88
C ARG A 245 11.83 -14.12 6.63
N PHE A 246 11.17 -13.14 7.25
CA PHE A 246 11.56 -11.72 7.15
C PHE A 246 12.97 -11.49 7.69
N ILE A 247 13.29 -12.05 8.86
CA ILE A 247 14.61 -11.93 9.50
C ILE A 247 15.69 -12.62 8.64
N ALA A 248 15.41 -13.80 8.10
CA ALA A 248 16.32 -14.50 7.21
C ALA A 248 16.57 -13.72 5.90
N ALA A 249 15.53 -13.12 5.32
CA ALA A 249 15.66 -12.26 4.14
C ALA A 249 16.51 -11.02 4.44
N ALA A 250 16.32 -10.38 5.61
CA ALA A 250 17.11 -9.22 6.01
C ALA A 250 18.59 -9.59 6.25
N ARG A 251 18.87 -10.75 6.85
CA ARG A 251 20.24 -11.28 7.03
C ARG A 251 20.92 -11.60 5.69
N LYS A 252 20.16 -12.06 4.70
CA LYS A 252 20.69 -12.40 3.38
C LYS A 252 20.98 -11.16 2.54
N ASN A 253 20.10 -10.16 2.60
CA ASN A 253 20.12 -9.02 1.69
C ASN A 253 20.62 -7.78 2.43
N ASN A 254 21.91 -7.48 2.31
CA ASN A 254 22.49 -6.26 2.87
C ASN A 254 22.08 -5.03 2.02
N PRO A 255 21.25 -4.10 2.53
CA PRO A 255 20.83 -2.95 1.75
C PRO A 255 21.96 -1.93 1.49
N LEU A 256 23.05 -1.99 2.26
CA LEU A 256 24.24 -1.15 2.08
C LEU A 256 25.15 -1.67 0.96
N ASP A 257 25.01 -2.95 0.56
CA ASP A 257 25.77 -3.53 -0.53
C ASP A 257 25.21 -3.06 -1.89
N PRO A 258 26.01 -2.37 -2.74
CA PRO A 258 25.54 -1.87 -4.03
C PRO A 258 25.11 -2.98 -4.99
N THR A 259 25.58 -4.22 -4.80
CA THR A 259 25.23 -5.38 -5.64
C THR A 259 23.86 -5.98 -5.29
N VAL A 260 23.33 -5.70 -4.09
CA VAL A 260 22.05 -6.23 -3.61
C VAL A 260 20.91 -5.29 -4.00
N ARG A 261 20.05 -5.67 -4.95
CA ARG A 261 18.88 -4.87 -5.34
C ARG A 261 17.99 -4.52 -4.15
N LEU A 262 17.69 -3.23 -3.94
CA LEU A 262 16.69 -2.80 -2.96
C LEU A 262 15.30 -3.23 -3.41
N ALA A 263 14.58 -3.92 -2.52
CA ALA A 263 13.33 -4.58 -2.81
C ALA A 263 12.61 -4.96 -1.50
N PRO A 264 11.30 -5.31 -1.55
CA PRO A 264 10.64 -5.98 -0.44
C PRO A 264 11.40 -7.22 0.03
N LEU A 265 11.40 -7.45 1.34
CA LEU A 265 11.98 -8.62 2.00
C LEU A 265 11.27 -9.91 1.57
N ILE A 266 9.93 -9.87 1.52
CA ILE A 266 9.10 -10.97 1.03
C ILE A 266 8.35 -10.49 -0.20
N GLN A 267 8.66 -11.11 -1.34
CA GLN A 267 8.09 -10.76 -2.63
C GLN A 267 6.98 -11.74 -3.00
N ALA A 268 5.90 -11.25 -3.61
CA ALA A 268 4.96 -12.16 -4.23
C ALA A 268 5.68 -12.83 -5.41
N GLY A 269 5.55 -14.16 -5.52
CA GLY A 269 6.01 -14.87 -6.71
C GLY A 269 5.37 -14.27 -7.96
N ALA A 270 6.08 -14.34 -9.09
CA ALA A 270 5.57 -13.83 -10.35
C ALA A 270 4.17 -14.38 -10.60
N TYR A 271 3.20 -13.49 -10.83
CA TYR A 271 1.93 -13.87 -11.43
C TYR A 271 2.23 -14.35 -12.85
N THR A 272 2.54 -15.64 -13.00
CA THR A 272 2.60 -16.30 -14.29
C THR A 272 1.15 -16.52 -14.68
N GLY A 273 0.50 -15.49 -15.23
CA GLY A 273 -0.89 -15.52 -15.68
C GLY A 273 -1.12 -16.47 -16.86
N ARG A 274 -0.81 -17.75 -16.68
CA ARG A 274 -1.26 -18.86 -17.51
C ARG A 274 -2.44 -19.53 -16.83
#